data_AF-A0A9P5Z214-F1
#
_entry.id   AF-A0A9P5Z214-F1
#
_cell.length_a   1.000
_cell.length_b   1.000
_cell.length_c   1.000
_cell.angle_alpha   90.00
_cell.angle_beta   90.00
_cell.angle_gamma   90.00
#
_symmetry.space_group_name_H-M   'P 1'
#
loop_
_entity.id
_entity.type
_entity.pdbx_description
1 polymer ?
#
loop_
_entity_poly.entity_id
_entity_poly.type
_entity_poly.pdbx_seq_one_letter_code
_entity_poly.pdbx_strand_id
1 'polypeptide(L)'
;MIIPDETAKTPIVEESEVQERSRPSISQYTPLQPEGESPPAYYGSNAQPTYLPRNTPYDVEDQASHSHQRRRSPGARLLRGLLIACIIWTLMALVFGSFTLLKRERKPNDWEDSDNHDGAEEPDRTDPKPHFEYDIPSGLLLSDCVQGSAWIPHWSDDSSMGAHAAFDLSLEDAELFLISRGQLSSGTLDVITSPTQPSNTVRIVVDVHYAVEEAREMAMACKMARALGDEPEGVGIFTPRWRNEQTKRAGTISFETTVIFPEVAVGAEPLFVKTFTVEVPNTVQRFADINEKVRFGFLMLRASNEPIEVKSLNALNADVRNKNAHVRGIFNTTSSLVLETTNSLIEADVGLHSVNGSSPIFFAQSTNGPIDASFSLTSDTTTTNPSYSISTTTSNSDALIHIPNQPINSILYLTTTATNGPAHVFLNRAFEGGIWLESPGAIVIKEDKAVEDPSGARRKRIVAYKSGKRQGKQVIAGSVIWGAEGSPRWGGAAGHGDGVVTIRNSNAPLTLEL
;
A
#
# COMPACT_ATOMS: atom_id res chain seq x y z
N MET A 1 74.98 24.23 -35.46
CA MET A 1 73.73 23.96 -36.21
C MET A 1 72.66 23.69 -35.18
N ILE A 2 71.61 24.48 -35.21
CA ILE A 2 70.75 24.85 -34.07
C ILE A 2 69.67 23.79 -33.84
N ILE A 3 69.51 23.37 -32.59
CA ILE A 3 68.37 22.62 -32.06
C ILE A 3 67.44 23.65 -31.41
N PRO A 4 66.12 23.64 -31.65
CA PRO A 4 65.17 24.26 -30.75
C PRO A 4 64.52 23.23 -29.83
N ASP A 5 64.60 23.61 -28.56
CA ASP A 5 63.84 23.24 -27.38
C ASP A 5 62.38 23.67 -27.54
N GLU A 6 61.42 22.88 -27.06
CA GLU A 6 60.14 23.42 -26.59
C GLU A 6 59.51 22.51 -25.55
N THR A 7 59.48 23.05 -24.33
CA THR A 7 58.97 22.50 -23.09
C THR A 7 57.51 22.92 -22.93
N ALA A 8 56.58 21.95 -22.83
CA ALA A 8 55.19 22.23 -22.45
C ALA A 8 54.92 21.67 -21.03
N LYS A 9 54.68 22.59 -20.10
CA LYS A 9 54.29 22.35 -18.70
C LYS A 9 52.85 21.86 -18.61
N THR A 10 52.63 20.76 -17.91
CA THR A 10 51.32 20.33 -17.39
C THR A 10 50.94 21.13 -16.14
N PRO A 11 49.69 21.61 -16.01
CA PRO A 11 49.22 22.18 -14.76
C PRO A 11 48.78 21.06 -13.80
N ILE A 12 49.23 21.21 -12.55
CA ILE A 12 48.83 20.43 -11.38
C ILE A 12 47.38 20.81 -11.06
N VAL A 13 46.47 19.84 -11.10
CA VAL A 13 45.10 19.99 -10.62
C VAL A 13 45.11 19.79 -9.11
N GLU A 14 44.64 20.82 -8.43
CA GLU A 14 44.51 20.95 -6.98
C GLU A 14 43.39 20.03 -6.48
N GLU A 15 43.70 19.24 -5.46
CA GLU A 15 42.83 18.27 -4.81
C GLU A 15 41.89 19.02 -3.86
N SER A 16 40.65 19.27 -4.30
CA SER A 16 39.63 19.93 -3.48
C SER A 16 38.91 18.90 -2.60
N GLU A 17 39.05 19.08 -1.29
CA GLU A 17 38.29 18.44 -0.21
C GLU A 17 36.79 18.31 -0.54
N VAL A 18 36.32 17.06 -0.63
CA VAL A 18 34.89 16.74 -0.67
C VAL A 18 34.33 16.88 0.74
N GLN A 19 33.67 18.01 0.97
CA GLN A 19 32.93 18.33 2.17
C GLN A 19 31.73 17.37 2.32
N GLU A 20 31.81 16.52 3.34
CA GLU A 20 30.82 15.51 3.71
C GLU A 20 29.48 16.18 4.05
N ARG A 21 28.53 16.19 3.10
CA ARG A 21 27.16 16.67 3.32
C ARG A 21 26.40 15.68 4.20
N SER A 22 25.98 16.20 5.35
CA SER A 22 25.10 15.62 6.34
C SER A 22 23.86 14.97 5.73
N ARG A 23 23.68 13.68 6.05
CA ARG A 23 22.46 12.91 5.76
C ARG A 23 21.25 13.53 6.47
N PRO A 24 20.10 13.69 5.81
CA PRO A 24 18.87 14.06 6.49
C PRO A 24 18.40 12.88 7.36
N SER A 25 18.11 13.18 8.63
CA SER A 25 17.51 12.25 9.58
C SER A 25 16.08 11.91 9.13
N ILE A 26 15.83 10.63 8.84
CA ILE A 26 14.50 10.10 8.63
C ILE A 26 13.77 10.18 9.97
N SER A 27 12.82 11.11 10.07
CA SER A 27 11.96 11.26 11.25
C SER A 27 11.06 10.04 11.37
N GLN A 28 11.12 9.38 12.53
CA GLN A 28 10.18 8.34 12.96
C GLN A 28 8.75 8.89 12.94
N TYR A 29 7.94 8.45 11.97
CA TYR A 29 6.49 8.60 12.05
C TYR A 29 5.96 7.50 12.97
N THR A 30 5.63 7.87 14.20
CA THR A 30 4.76 7.08 15.08
C THR A 30 3.31 7.31 14.64
N PRO A 31 2.59 6.33 14.09
CA PRO A 31 1.19 6.50 13.78
C PRO A 31 0.40 6.65 15.09
N LEU A 32 -0.37 7.74 15.19
CA LEU A 32 -1.34 7.94 16.26
C LEU A 32 -2.44 6.85 16.13
N GLN A 33 -2.59 6.03 17.17
CA GLN A 33 -3.74 5.14 17.32
C GLN A 33 -5.03 5.97 17.36
N PRO A 34 -6.05 5.66 16.55
CA PRO A 34 -7.38 6.20 16.77
C PRO A 34 -7.97 5.61 18.06
N GLU A 35 -8.43 6.49 18.95
CA GLU A 35 -9.26 6.12 20.10
C GLU A 35 -10.53 5.44 19.60
N GLY A 36 -10.66 4.13 19.89
CA GLY A 36 -11.82 3.35 19.52
C GLY A 36 -13.05 3.72 20.35
N GLU A 37 -14.12 4.12 19.67
CA GLU A 37 -15.47 4.06 20.22
C GLU A 37 -15.81 2.60 20.58
N SER A 38 -16.37 2.42 21.78
CA SER A 38 -16.73 1.10 22.28
C SER A 38 -17.92 0.53 21.49
N PRO A 39 -17.88 -0.73 21.02
CA PRO A 39 -19.03 -1.34 20.36
C PRO A 39 -20.18 -1.60 21.36
N PRO A 40 -21.44 -1.64 20.90
CA PRO A 40 -22.61 -1.82 21.75
C PRO A 40 -22.61 -3.18 22.45
N ALA A 41 -23.11 -3.19 23.69
CA ALA A 41 -23.21 -4.36 24.54
C ALA A 41 -24.17 -5.41 23.93
N TYR A 42 -23.65 -6.61 23.66
CA TYR A 42 -24.49 -7.78 23.39
C TYR A 42 -25.01 -8.37 24.70
N TYR A 43 -26.33 -8.32 24.89
CA TYR A 43 -27.03 -9.13 25.86
C TYR A 43 -27.14 -10.56 25.33
N GLY A 44 -26.54 -11.51 26.03
CA GLY A 44 -26.59 -12.93 25.68
C GLY A 44 -26.24 -13.80 26.88
N SER A 45 -27.28 -14.20 27.60
CA SER A 45 -27.28 -15.14 28.71
C SER A 45 -26.67 -16.49 28.36
N ASN A 46 -25.80 -17.03 29.22
CA ASN A 46 -25.94 -18.38 29.76
C ASN A 46 -25.08 -18.57 31.02
N ALA A 47 -25.74 -19.12 32.03
CA ALA A 47 -25.21 -19.36 33.36
C ALA A 47 -24.38 -20.66 33.43
N GLN A 48 -23.51 -20.70 34.46
CA GLN A 48 -22.91 -21.86 35.16
C GLN A 48 -21.38 -22.06 35.01
N PRO A 49 -20.70 -22.71 35.97
CA PRO A 49 -20.83 -22.57 37.42
C PRO A 49 -19.49 -22.19 38.09
N THR A 50 -19.61 -21.67 39.30
CA THR A 50 -18.56 -21.16 40.18
C THR A 50 -17.58 -22.26 40.60
N TYR A 51 -16.32 -22.16 40.16
CA TYR A 51 -15.20 -22.86 40.80
C TYR A 51 -14.51 -21.92 41.80
N LEU A 52 -14.59 -22.29 43.08
CA LEU A 52 -13.84 -21.69 44.17
C LEU A 52 -12.33 -21.91 43.98
N PRO A 53 -11.47 -20.88 44.09
CA PRO A 53 -10.04 -21.09 44.15
C PRO A 53 -9.60 -21.57 45.55
N ARG A 54 -8.82 -22.64 45.54
CA ARG A 54 -8.10 -23.22 46.68
C ARG A 54 -6.92 -22.31 47.03
N ASN A 55 -6.93 -21.77 48.24
CA ASN A 55 -5.79 -21.05 48.82
C ASN A 55 -4.58 -21.99 48.97
N THR A 56 -3.45 -21.63 48.37
CA THR A 56 -2.13 -22.12 48.78
C THR A 56 -1.23 -20.91 49.04
N PRO A 57 -0.63 -20.79 50.23
CA PRO A 57 0.34 -19.75 50.52
C PRO A 57 1.68 -20.12 49.87
N TYR A 58 2.23 -19.21 49.07
CA TYR A 58 3.64 -19.24 48.69
C TYR A 58 4.31 -18.01 49.28
N ASP A 59 5.31 -18.26 50.12
CA ASP A 59 6.30 -17.28 50.55
C ASP A 59 7.08 -16.80 49.31
N VAL A 60 7.06 -15.49 49.09
CA VAL A 60 7.91 -14.83 48.09
C VAL A 60 8.94 -14.02 48.86
N GLU A 61 10.17 -14.50 48.75
CA GLU A 61 11.39 -13.90 49.26
C GLU A 61 11.77 -12.67 48.41
N ASP A 62 12.12 -11.60 49.12
CA ASP A 62 12.38 -10.25 48.62
C ASP A 62 13.51 -10.17 47.57
N GLN A 63 13.27 -9.41 46.50
CA GLN A 63 14.21 -8.40 46.00
C GLN A 63 13.58 -7.55 44.88
N ALA A 64 12.97 -6.42 45.27
CA ALA A 64 12.55 -5.36 44.36
C ALA A 64 13.39 -4.10 44.62
N SER A 65 14.23 -3.74 43.65
CA SER A 65 14.82 -2.41 43.53
C SER A 65 13.74 -1.41 43.12
N HIS A 66 13.14 -0.76 44.11
CA HIS A 66 12.19 0.33 43.93
C HIS A 66 12.86 1.55 43.27
N SER A 67 12.67 1.72 41.96
CA SER A 67 12.78 3.04 41.35
C SER A 67 11.61 3.89 41.86
N HIS A 68 11.90 4.91 42.67
CA HIS A 68 10.93 5.90 43.14
C HIS A 68 10.30 6.65 41.95
N GLN A 69 9.20 6.12 41.42
CA GLN A 69 8.27 6.93 40.64
C GLN A 69 7.62 7.92 41.61
N ARG A 70 8.11 9.17 41.61
CA ARG A 70 7.46 10.31 42.27
C ARG A 70 5.98 10.31 41.86
N ARG A 71 5.09 9.99 42.83
CA ARG A 71 3.65 10.16 42.72
C ARG A 71 3.39 11.62 42.35
N ARG A 72 3.12 11.89 41.07
CA ARG A 72 2.59 13.18 40.62
C ARG A 72 1.26 13.41 41.33
N SER A 73 1.08 14.61 41.87
CA SER A 73 -0.11 14.96 42.64
C SER A 73 -1.38 14.77 41.80
N PRO A 74 -2.48 14.30 42.40
CA PRO A 74 -3.76 14.12 41.71
C PRO A 74 -4.23 15.37 40.95
N GLY A 75 -3.95 16.56 41.48
CA GLY A 75 -4.29 17.83 40.84
C GLY A 75 -3.61 18.06 39.48
N ALA A 76 -2.38 17.59 39.29
CA ALA A 76 -1.68 17.73 38.01
C ALA A 76 -2.28 16.85 36.89
N ARG A 77 -2.91 15.72 37.27
CA ARG A 77 -3.62 14.85 36.33
C ARG A 77 -4.96 15.46 35.92
N LEU A 78 -5.69 16.03 36.89
CA LEU A 78 -6.97 16.69 36.65
C LEU A 78 -6.82 17.92 35.75
N LEU A 79 -5.81 18.77 36.01
CA LEU A 79 -5.58 20.00 35.24
C LEU A 79 -5.21 19.69 33.77
N ARG A 80 -4.42 18.64 33.53
CA ARG A 80 -4.11 18.19 32.17
C ARG A 80 -5.34 17.68 31.43
N GLY A 81 -6.18 16.87 32.09
CA GLY A 81 -7.43 16.39 31.51
C GLY A 81 -8.36 17.55 31.13
N LEU A 82 -8.49 18.55 32.01
CA LEU A 82 -9.35 19.71 31.79
C LEU A 82 -8.85 20.61 30.65
N LEU A 83 -7.53 20.80 30.54
CA LEU A 83 -6.92 21.53 29.41
C LEU A 83 -7.19 20.83 28.07
N ILE A 84 -7.04 19.52 28.01
CA ILE A 84 -7.31 18.73 26.80
C ILE A 84 -8.80 18.81 26.43
N ALA A 85 -9.70 18.68 27.41
CA ALA A 85 -11.14 18.80 27.19
C ALA A 85 -11.54 20.19 26.65
N CYS A 86 -10.95 21.27 27.17
CA CYS A 86 -11.19 22.62 26.66
C CYS A 86 -10.73 22.80 25.20
N ILE A 87 -9.57 22.22 24.83
CA ILE A 87 -9.06 22.26 23.45
C ILE A 87 -10.00 21.50 22.50
N ILE A 88 -10.42 20.29 22.88
CA ILE A 88 -11.35 19.48 22.09
C ILE A 88 -12.68 20.23 21.90
N TRP A 89 -13.20 20.84 22.97
CA TRP A 89 -14.46 21.59 22.91
C TRP A 89 -14.37 22.84 22.02
N THR A 90 -13.25 23.58 22.08
CA THR A 90 -13.03 24.74 21.19
C THR A 90 -12.88 24.33 19.73
N LEU A 91 -12.17 23.24 19.44
CA LEU A 91 -12.06 22.71 18.08
C LEU A 91 -13.42 22.26 17.54
N MET A 92 -14.22 21.56 18.34
CA MET A 92 -15.60 21.21 17.95
C MET A 92 -16.46 22.45 17.73
N ALA A 93 -16.41 23.45 18.61
CA ALA A 93 -17.18 24.68 18.45
C ALA A 93 -16.81 25.46 17.18
N LEU A 94 -15.53 25.46 16.78
CA LEU A 94 -15.09 26.06 15.51
C LEU A 94 -15.63 25.31 14.30
N VAL A 95 -15.59 23.97 14.31
CA VAL A 95 -16.11 23.13 13.22
C VAL A 95 -17.63 23.27 13.10
N PHE A 96 -18.36 23.15 14.21
CA PHE A 96 -19.83 23.26 14.19
C PHE A 96 -20.32 24.70 13.97
N GLY A 97 -19.59 25.71 14.47
CA GLY A 97 -19.89 27.13 14.23
C GLY A 97 -19.82 27.51 12.75
N SER A 98 -18.85 26.93 12.00
CA SER A 98 -18.71 27.12 10.55
C SER A 98 -19.96 26.69 9.76
N PHE A 99 -20.63 25.61 10.17
CA PHE A 99 -21.86 25.15 9.51
C PHE A 99 -23.07 26.05 9.76
N THR A 100 -23.10 26.80 10.87
CA THR A 100 -24.23 27.68 11.18
C THR A 100 -24.21 29.02 10.44
N LEU A 101 -23.04 29.47 9.97
CA LEU A 101 -22.90 30.71 9.17
C LEU A 101 -23.27 30.52 7.69
N LEU A 102 -23.29 29.28 7.18
CA LEU A 102 -23.72 28.97 5.81
C LEU A 102 -25.24 28.82 5.64
N LYS A 103 -26.02 29.03 6.72
CA LYS A 103 -27.48 28.86 6.73
C LYS A 103 -28.26 30.17 6.79
N ARG A 104 -27.67 31.30 6.37
CA ARG A 104 -28.35 32.60 6.28
C ARG A 104 -28.42 33.09 4.84
N GLU A 105 -29.66 33.25 4.39
CA GLU A 105 -30.13 33.76 3.08
C GLU A 105 -30.53 32.73 2.01
N ARG A 106 -31.56 31.94 2.31
CA ARG A 106 -32.61 31.70 1.31
C ARG A 106 -33.71 32.73 1.53
N LYS A 107 -33.74 33.75 0.67
CA LYS A 107 -34.95 34.58 0.50
C LYS A 107 -36.07 33.68 -0.04
N PRO A 108 -37.31 33.84 0.42
CA PRO A 108 -38.46 33.23 -0.22
C PRO A 108 -38.64 33.88 -1.60
N ASN A 109 -38.58 33.09 -2.66
CA ASN A 109 -38.98 33.55 -3.98
C ASN A 109 -40.51 33.68 -3.96
N ASP A 110 -40.96 34.94 -4.04
CA ASP A 110 -42.29 35.31 -4.49
C ASP A 110 -42.55 34.61 -5.83
N TRP A 111 -43.60 33.80 -5.84
CA TRP A 111 -44.26 33.36 -7.06
C TRP A 111 -45.17 34.50 -7.50
N GLU A 112 -44.60 35.47 -8.22
CA GLU A 112 -45.39 36.40 -9.02
C GLU A 112 -45.73 35.74 -10.35
N ASP A 113 -47.00 35.34 -10.46
CA ASP A 113 -47.71 35.10 -11.71
C ASP A 113 -47.49 36.30 -12.66
N SER A 114 -46.87 36.05 -13.79
CA SER A 114 -46.88 36.95 -14.94
C SER A 114 -47.14 36.15 -16.20
N ASP A 115 -48.40 35.71 -16.33
CA ASP A 115 -49.04 35.49 -17.62
C ASP A 115 -49.08 36.82 -18.38
N ASN A 116 -48.08 37.08 -19.22
CA ASN A 116 -48.15 37.94 -20.40
C ASN A 116 -46.76 38.06 -21.03
N HIS A 117 -46.57 37.45 -22.20
CA HIS A 117 -45.94 38.16 -23.31
C HIS A 117 -46.17 37.41 -24.62
N ASP A 118 -47.17 37.91 -25.35
CA ASP A 118 -47.27 37.78 -26.79
C ASP A 118 -46.00 38.33 -27.49
N GLY A 119 -45.41 37.51 -28.36
CA GLY A 119 -44.91 37.99 -29.65
C GLY A 119 -43.61 38.80 -29.70
N ALA A 120 -42.65 38.64 -28.79
CA ALA A 120 -41.30 39.15 -28.98
C ALA A 120 -40.43 38.05 -29.64
N GLU A 121 -39.88 38.35 -30.82
CA GLU A 121 -38.84 37.54 -31.49
C GLU A 121 -37.79 37.12 -30.46
N GLU A 122 -37.65 35.81 -30.25
CA GLU A 122 -36.67 35.24 -29.32
C GLU A 122 -35.28 35.73 -29.75
N PRO A 123 -34.60 36.58 -28.96
CA PRO A 123 -33.24 36.97 -29.28
C PRO A 123 -32.42 35.70 -29.30
N ASP A 124 -31.79 35.43 -30.44
CA ASP A 124 -30.89 34.30 -30.75
C ASP A 124 -30.19 33.81 -29.48
N ARG A 125 -30.87 32.89 -28.77
CA ARG A 125 -30.38 32.25 -27.56
C ARG A 125 -29.40 31.22 -28.07
N THR A 126 -28.21 31.69 -28.44
CA THR A 126 -27.04 30.85 -28.46
C THR A 126 -26.84 30.40 -27.03
N ASP A 127 -27.52 29.31 -26.65
CA ASP A 127 -27.41 28.72 -25.33
C ASP A 127 -25.92 28.58 -25.04
N PRO A 128 -25.43 29.20 -23.96
CA PRO A 128 -24.02 29.09 -23.64
C PRO A 128 -23.72 27.61 -23.45
N LYS A 129 -22.98 27.00 -24.39
CA LYS A 129 -21.71 26.36 -24.03
C LYS A 129 -21.74 25.78 -22.62
N PRO A 130 -22.40 24.63 -22.30
CA PRO A 130 -22.35 24.13 -20.92
C PRO A 130 -20.90 24.07 -20.46
N HIS A 131 -20.56 24.94 -19.52
CA HIS A 131 -19.22 25.01 -18.97
C HIS A 131 -19.10 23.87 -17.95
N PHE A 132 -18.44 22.79 -18.36
CA PHE A 132 -18.14 21.68 -17.47
C PHE A 132 -17.05 22.08 -16.48
N GLU A 133 -17.33 21.94 -15.18
CA GLU A 133 -16.36 22.17 -14.11
C GLU A 133 -15.67 20.85 -13.76
N TYR A 134 -14.38 20.76 -14.08
CA TYR A 134 -13.54 19.60 -13.81
C TYR A 134 -12.74 19.77 -12.52
N ASP A 135 -12.62 18.69 -11.75
CA ASP A 135 -11.80 18.65 -10.54
C ASP A 135 -10.34 18.34 -10.87
N ILE A 136 -9.65 19.32 -11.44
CA ILE A 136 -8.24 19.21 -11.80
C ILE A 136 -7.38 19.54 -10.58
N PRO A 137 -6.50 18.65 -10.10
CA PRO A 137 -5.59 18.94 -9.01
C PRO A 137 -4.74 20.19 -9.30
N SER A 138 -4.57 21.05 -8.30
CA SER A 138 -3.71 22.22 -8.40
C SER A 138 -2.25 21.81 -8.67
N GLY A 139 -1.55 22.59 -9.50
CA GLY A 139 -0.13 22.35 -9.82
C GLY A 139 0.10 21.40 -11.00
N LEU A 140 -0.96 21.00 -11.70
CA LEU A 140 -0.88 20.32 -12.99
C LEU A 140 -1.08 21.32 -14.13
N LEU A 141 -0.24 21.21 -15.15
CA LEU A 141 -0.37 21.91 -16.42
C LEU A 141 -0.97 20.92 -17.41
N LEU A 142 -2.11 21.29 -18.01
CA LEU A 142 -2.77 20.47 -19.03
C LEU A 142 -2.28 20.89 -20.41
N SER A 143 -1.94 19.91 -21.25
CA SER A 143 -1.64 20.08 -22.67
C SER A 143 -2.39 19.02 -23.49
N ASP A 144 -2.51 19.25 -24.80
CA ASP A 144 -3.00 18.25 -25.76
C ASP A 144 -4.34 17.59 -25.36
N CYS A 145 -5.26 18.39 -24.83
CA CYS A 145 -6.55 17.90 -24.35
C CYS A 145 -7.47 17.48 -25.50
N VAL A 146 -8.13 16.34 -25.30
CA VAL A 146 -9.20 15.80 -26.16
C VAL A 146 -10.51 15.91 -25.39
N GLN A 147 -11.47 16.65 -25.97
CA GLN A 147 -12.81 16.85 -25.42
C GLN A 147 -13.82 17.05 -26.57
N GLY A 148 -15.08 16.64 -26.37
CA GLY A 148 -16.15 16.94 -27.32
C GLY A 148 -15.98 16.22 -28.65
N SER A 149 -15.94 16.98 -29.74
CA SER A 149 -15.72 16.46 -31.08
C SER A 149 -14.26 16.15 -31.41
N ALA A 150 -13.31 16.49 -30.53
CA ALA A 150 -11.90 16.16 -30.72
C ALA A 150 -11.60 14.66 -30.52
N TRP A 151 -12.50 13.94 -29.86
CA TRP A 151 -12.42 12.49 -29.70
C TRP A 151 -12.55 11.79 -31.07
N ILE A 152 -11.70 10.80 -31.33
CA ILE A 152 -11.76 10.06 -32.60
C ILE A 152 -12.83 8.97 -32.46
N PRO A 153 -13.94 9.02 -33.22
CA PRO A 153 -15.00 8.04 -33.09
C PRO A 153 -14.47 6.63 -33.40
N HIS A 154 -14.86 5.67 -32.58
CA HIS A 154 -14.54 4.26 -32.73
C HIS A 154 -15.83 3.45 -32.60
N TRP A 155 -16.15 2.62 -33.58
CA TRP A 155 -17.34 1.79 -33.54
C TRP A 155 -16.98 0.45 -32.93
N SER A 156 -17.56 0.14 -31.77
CA SER A 156 -17.48 -1.18 -31.16
C SER A 156 -18.55 -2.08 -31.75
N ASP A 157 -18.26 -3.39 -31.84
CA ASP A 157 -19.24 -4.39 -32.32
C ASP A 157 -20.47 -4.51 -31.38
N ASP A 158 -20.38 -4.01 -30.14
CA ASP A 158 -21.34 -4.24 -29.06
C ASP A 158 -22.45 -3.17 -28.97
N SER A 159 -22.83 -2.53 -30.08
CA SER A 159 -23.85 -1.47 -30.15
C SER A 159 -23.61 -0.20 -29.30
N SER A 160 -22.52 -0.17 -28.53
CA SER A 160 -22.08 1.02 -27.79
C SER A 160 -21.26 1.95 -28.69
N MET A 161 -21.51 3.25 -28.59
CA MET A 161 -20.68 4.24 -29.27
C MET A 161 -19.36 4.37 -28.50
N GLY A 162 -18.25 4.28 -29.23
CA GLY A 162 -16.92 4.49 -28.70
C GLY A 162 -16.30 5.75 -29.28
N ALA A 163 -15.34 6.30 -28.57
CA ALA A 163 -14.37 7.20 -29.14
C ALA A 163 -13.03 7.01 -28.42
N HIS A 164 -11.92 7.40 -29.03
CA HIS A 164 -10.61 7.15 -28.46
C HIS A 164 -9.67 8.34 -28.61
N ALA A 165 -8.68 8.38 -27.73
CA ALA A 165 -7.54 9.29 -27.75
C ALA A 165 -6.27 8.50 -27.42
N ALA A 166 -5.13 8.93 -27.95
CA ALA A 166 -3.85 8.32 -27.67
C ALA A 166 -2.80 9.38 -27.34
N PHE A 167 -1.99 9.10 -26.34
CA PHE A 167 -0.93 9.98 -25.85
C PHE A 167 0.38 9.20 -25.85
N ASP A 168 1.40 9.77 -26.48
CA ASP A 168 2.75 9.22 -26.48
C ASP A 168 3.59 10.04 -25.48
N LEU A 169 4.11 9.36 -24.45
CA LEU A 169 4.92 9.93 -23.38
C LEU A 169 6.38 9.48 -23.52
N SER A 170 7.31 10.39 -23.27
CA SER A 170 8.75 10.06 -23.34
C SER A 170 9.16 9.17 -22.16
N LEU A 171 10.06 8.22 -22.42
CA LEU A 171 10.74 7.45 -21.37
C LEU A 171 12.06 8.09 -20.92
N GLU A 172 12.48 9.19 -21.55
CA GLU A 172 13.65 9.97 -21.12
C GLU A 172 13.35 10.57 -19.73
N ASP A 173 14.06 10.11 -18.70
CA ASP A 173 13.85 10.46 -17.28
C ASP A 173 12.50 10.04 -16.65
N ALA A 174 11.85 9.03 -17.23
CA ALA A 174 10.48 8.53 -16.96
C ALA A 174 9.96 8.59 -15.51
N GLU A 175 9.35 9.72 -15.14
CA GLU A 175 8.38 9.81 -14.06
C GLU A 175 6.98 9.91 -14.66
N LEU A 176 6.30 8.76 -14.77
CA LEU A 176 5.00 8.64 -15.42
C LEU A 176 3.87 8.66 -14.40
N PHE A 177 2.75 9.30 -14.73
CA PHE A 177 1.55 9.20 -13.92
C PHE A 177 0.24 9.18 -14.71
N LEU A 178 -0.74 8.47 -14.18
CA LEU A 178 -2.11 8.41 -14.68
C LEU A 178 -3.05 8.75 -13.53
N ILE A 179 -3.93 9.73 -13.74
CA ILE A 179 -4.97 10.07 -12.76
C ILE A 179 -6.34 10.10 -13.40
N SER A 180 -7.36 9.77 -12.61
CA SER A 180 -8.76 9.90 -12.98
C SER A 180 -9.52 10.70 -11.93
N ARG A 181 -10.39 11.61 -12.39
CA ARG A 181 -11.20 12.50 -11.56
C ARG A 181 -12.61 12.65 -12.11
N GLY A 182 -13.54 12.87 -11.19
CA GLY A 182 -14.97 13.04 -11.49
C GLY A 182 -15.80 11.82 -11.11
N GLN A 183 -17.11 11.97 -11.19
CA GLN A 183 -18.06 10.95 -10.71
C GLN A 183 -18.31 9.84 -11.72
N LEU A 184 -18.00 10.09 -12.99
CA LEU A 184 -18.29 9.19 -14.09
C LEU A 184 -17.01 8.57 -14.69
N SER A 185 -15.88 8.69 -14.00
CA SER A 185 -14.57 8.28 -14.51
C SER A 185 -14.21 6.82 -14.19
N SER A 186 -15.24 5.96 -14.12
CA SER A 186 -15.10 4.52 -13.89
C SER A 186 -14.68 3.76 -15.13
N GLY A 187 -14.04 2.61 -14.98
CA GLY A 187 -13.55 1.87 -16.14
C GLY A 187 -12.61 0.70 -15.86
N THR A 188 -11.79 0.39 -16.85
CA THR A 188 -10.65 -0.55 -16.77
C THR A 188 -9.35 0.17 -17.13
N LEU A 189 -8.25 -0.31 -16.54
CA LEU A 189 -6.90 0.07 -16.83
C LEU A 189 -6.08 -1.20 -17.05
N ASP A 190 -5.58 -1.39 -18.25
CA ASP A 190 -4.72 -2.50 -18.62
C ASP A 190 -3.29 -2.00 -18.85
N VAL A 191 -2.32 -2.58 -18.15
CA VAL A 191 -0.89 -2.27 -18.29
C VAL A 191 -0.19 -3.44 -18.96
N ILE A 192 0.28 -3.22 -20.17
CA ILE A 192 0.82 -4.24 -21.06
C ILE A 192 2.16 -3.82 -21.67
N THR A 193 2.81 -4.77 -22.35
CA THR A 193 3.99 -4.53 -23.19
C THR A 193 3.66 -4.87 -24.64
N SER A 194 4.32 -4.22 -25.60
CA SER A 194 4.16 -4.53 -27.03
C SER A 194 5.48 -4.46 -27.79
N PRO A 195 5.74 -5.38 -28.74
CA PRO A 195 6.97 -5.37 -29.55
C PRO A 195 6.92 -4.32 -30.67
N THR A 196 5.74 -3.78 -30.97
CA THR A 196 5.57 -2.71 -31.96
C THR A 196 5.68 -1.32 -31.35
N GLN A 197 5.75 -1.22 -30.02
CA GLN A 197 5.87 0.04 -29.31
C GLN A 197 7.32 0.55 -29.38
N PRO A 198 7.58 1.80 -29.79
CA PRO A 198 8.93 2.37 -29.82
C PRO A 198 9.63 2.31 -28.46
N SER A 199 10.93 2.01 -28.46
CA SER A 199 11.70 1.71 -27.24
C SER A 199 11.83 2.87 -26.24
N ASN A 200 11.61 4.11 -26.69
CA ASN A 200 11.74 5.33 -25.89
C ASN A 200 10.39 6.01 -25.58
N THR A 201 9.27 5.31 -25.83
CA THR A 201 7.94 5.90 -25.70
C THR A 201 6.99 4.94 -24.99
N VAL A 202 6.20 5.47 -24.06
CA VAL A 202 5.02 4.78 -23.52
C VAL A 202 3.79 5.36 -24.17
N ARG A 203 2.95 4.49 -24.74
CA ARG A 203 1.69 4.90 -25.34
C ARG A 203 0.55 4.65 -24.36
N ILE A 204 -0.27 5.66 -24.12
CA ILE A 204 -1.49 5.56 -23.33
C ILE A 204 -2.67 5.75 -24.28
N VAL A 205 -3.48 4.72 -24.43
CA VAL A 205 -4.72 4.77 -25.20
C VAL A 205 -5.89 4.87 -24.22
N VAL A 206 -6.78 5.82 -24.47
CA VAL A 206 -7.99 6.03 -23.68
C VAL A 206 -9.18 5.88 -24.61
N ASP A 207 -9.92 4.81 -24.44
CA ASP A 207 -11.20 4.54 -25.09
C ASP A 207 -12.33 4.96 -24.14
N VAL A 208 -13.29 5.70 -24.67
CA VAL A 208 -14.49 6.15 -23.96
C VAL A 208 -15.72 5.53 -24.61
N HIS A 209 -16.46 4.74 -23.83
CA HIS A 209 -17.72 4.14 -24.23
C HIS A 209 -18.87 4.94 -23.67
N TYR A 210 -19.87 5.26 -24.50
CA TYR A 210 -20.99 6.10 -24.12
C TYR A 210 -22.29 5.71 -24.85
N ALA A 211 -23.42 5.97 -24.19
CA ALA A 211 -24.74 5.71 -24.75
C ALA A 211 -25.29 6.88 -25.60
N VAL A 212 -24.87 8.11 -25.30
CA VAL A 212 -25.35 9.34 -25.96
C VAL A 212 -24.17 10.30 -26.18
N GLU A 213 -24.14 11.06 -27.28
CA GLU A 213 -23.00 11.90 -27.63
C GLU A 213 -22.72 12.98 -26.57
N GLU A 214 -23.76 13.50 -25.92
CA GLU A 214 -23.63 14.46 -24.83
C GLU A 214 -22.79 13.89 -23.67
N ALA A 215 -22.79 12.58 -23.46
CA ALA A 215 -21.96 11.93 -22.46
C ALA A 215 -20.47 12.01 -22.81
N ARG A 216 -20.12 11.79 -24.08
CA ARG A 216 -18.75 11.95 -24.61
C ARG A 216 -18.28 13.39 -24.47
N GLU A 217 -19.15 14.37 -24.70
CA GLU A 217 -18.77 15.79 -24.63
C GLU A 217 -18.32 16.25 -23.24
N MET A 218 -18.75 15.53 -22.21
CA MET A 218 -18.36 15.75 -20.81
C MET A 218 -17.06 15.06 -20.43
N ALA A 219 -16.55 14.15 -21.25
CA ALA A 219 -15.29 13.48 -21.01
C ALA A 219 -14.13 14.28 -21.60
N MET A 220 -13.09 14.43 -20.80
CA MET A 220 -11.86 15.07 -21.20
C MET A 220 -10.67 14.18 -20.84
N ALA A 221 -9.77 13.96 -21.79
CA ALA A 221 -8.48 13.36 -21.54
C ALA A 221 -7.38 14.34 -21.95
N CYS A 222 -6.37 14.54 -21.12
CA CYS A 222 -5.27 15.47 -21.40
C CYS A 222 -3.93 14.84 -21.12
N LYS A 223 -2.92 15.22 -21.90
CA LYS A 223 -1.52 15.12 -21.47
C LYS A 223 -1.28 16.14 -20.36
N MET A 224 -0.43 15.81 -19.40
CA MET A 224 -0.19 16.63 -18.23
C MET A 224 1.28 16.66 -17.84
N ALA A 225 1.70 17.78 -17.27
CA ALA A 225 2.99 17.96 -16.62
C ALA A 225 2.80 18.60 -15.23
N ARG A 226 3.76 18.42 -14.31
CA ARG A 226 3.76 19.13 -13.03
C ARG A 226 4.40 20.52 -13.19
N ALA A 227 3.80 21.53 -12.57
CA ALA A 227 4.18 22.93 -12.76
C ALA A 227 5.55 23.36 -12.18
N LEU A 228 6.29 22.49 -11.48
CA LEU A 228 7.46 22.85 -10.64
C LEU A 228 8.83 22.37 -11.17
N GLY A 229 8.98 22.13 -12.48
CA GLY A 229 10.27 21.81 -13.12
C GLY A 229 10.61 20.31 -13.12
N ASP A 230 11.51 19.94 -14.05
CA ASP A 230 11.90 18.59 -14.53
C ASP A 230 10.72 17.62 -14.63
N GLU A 231 10.09 17.64 -15.81
CA GLU A 231 8.69 17.36 -16.12
C GLU A 231 8.31 15.87 -16.02
N PRO A 232 7.73 15.39 -14.90
CA PRO A 232 6.98 14.14 -14.97
C PRO A 232 5.83 14.35 -15.96
N GLU A 233 5.74 13.47 -16.95
CA GLU A 233 4.65 13.46 -17.91
C GLU A 233 3.56 12.48 -17.47
N GLY A 234 2.31 12.81 -17.75
CA GLY A 234 1.20 11.96 -17.40
C GLY A 234 -0.02 12.18 -18.26
N VAL A 235 -1.04 11.37 -18.01
CA VAL A 235 -2.36 11.49 -18.63
C VAL A 235 -3.41 11.63 -17.54
N GLY A 236 -4.37 12.52 -17.77
CA GLY A 236 -5.48 12.77 -16.86
C GLY A 236 -6.81 12.52 -17.56
N ILE A 237 -7.68 11.76 -16.90
CA ILE A 237 -9.05 11.50 -17.35
C ILE A 237 -10.01 12.24 -16.41
N PHE A 238 -10.84 13.12 -16.97
CA PHE A 238 -11.69 14.03 -16.21
C PHE A 238 -13.14 13.92 -16.67
N THR A 239 -14.04 13.83 -15.70
CA THR A 239 -15.49 13.99 -15.88
C THR A 239 -16.00 15.08 -14.91
N PRO A 240 -17.06 15.81 -15.25
CA PRO A 240 -17.56 16.90 -14.41
C PRO A 240 -18.07 16.38 -13.06
N ARG A 241 -18.04 17.27 -12.06
CA ARG A 241 -18.77 17.05 -10.81
C ARG A 241 -20.23 17.48 -11.00
N TRP A 242 -21.17 16.57 -10.77
CA TRP A 242 -22.58 16.91 -10.83
C TRP A 242 -23.03 17.56 -9.52
N ARG A 243 -23.58 18.78 -9.60
CA ARG A 243 -24.17 19.47 -8.45
C ARG A 243 -25.65 19.12 -8.22
N ASN A 244 -26.37 18.64 -9.24
CA ASN A 244 -27.82 18.44 -9.23
C ASN A 244 -28.24 17.05 -9.77
N GLU A 245 -29.45 16.60 -9.43
CA GLU A 245 -30.08 15.33 -9.86
C GLU A 245 -30.37 15.20 -11.38
N GLN A 246 -29.86 16.09 -12.23
CA GLN A 246 -29.96 15.98 -13.70
C GLN A 246 -29.20 14.76 -14.25
N THR A 247 -28.49 14.03 -13.38
CA THR A 247 -27.71 12.80 -13.60
C THR A 247 -28.46 11.65 -14.28
N LYS A 248 -29.80 11.59 -14.22
CA LYS A 248 -30.53 10.47 -14.81
C LYS A 248 -30.51 10.44 -16.33
N ARG A 249 -30.20 11.55 -17.01
CA ARG A 249 -30.23 11.64 -18.48
C ARG A 249 -28.86 11.52 -19.13
N ALA A 250 -27.78 11.68 -18.37
CA ALA A 250 -26.42 11.78 -18.92
C ALA A 250 -25.87 10.47 -19.52
N GLY A 251 -26.64 9.38 -19.49
CA GLY A 251 -26.19 8.07 -19.97
C GLY A 251 -25.07 7.48 -19.10
N THR A 252 -24.71 6.24 -19.39
CA THR A 252 -23.53 5.59 -18.82
C THR A 252 -22.31 5.94 -19.65
N ILE A 253 -21.21 6.27 -18.99
CA ILE A 253 -19.90 6.43 -19.60
C ILE A 253 -18.91 5.54 -18.85
N SER A 254 -18.03 4.88 -19.59
CA SER A 254 -16.96 4.06 -19.03
C SER A 254 -15.69 4.24 -19.85
N PHE A 255 -14.55 4.17 -19.18
CA PHE A 255 -13.24 4.32 -19.79
C PHE A 255 -12.54 2.97 -19.87
N GLU A 256 -11.94 2.65 -21.00
CA GLU A 256 -10.98 1.56 -21.14
C GLU A 256 -9.63 2.21 -21.44
N THR A 257 -8.69 2.09 -20.50
CA THR A 257 -7.37 2.73 -20.62
C THR A 257 -6.31 1.65 -20.78
N THR A 258 -5.50 1.74 -21.82
CA THR A 258 -4.37 0.82 -22.02
C THR A 258 -3.05 1.58 -21.96
N VAL A 259 -2.18 1.21 -21.03
CA VAL A 259 -0.80 1.70 -20.95
C VAL A 259 0.13 0.65 -21.58
N ILE A 260 0.80 1.04 -22.66
CA ILE A 260 1.61 0.16 -23.50
C ILE A 260 3.07 0.55 -23.35
N PHE A 261 3.83 -0.26 -22.61
CA PHE A 261 5.28 -0.16 -22.52
C PHE A 261 5.97 -0.86 -23.71
N PRO A 262 7.17 -0.44 -24.10
CA PRO A 262 7.96 -1.17 -25.09
C PRO A 262 8.36 -2.54 -24.55
N GLU A 263 8.24 -3.57 -25.39
CA GLU A 263 8.69 -4.92 -25.07
C GLU A 263 10.19 -5.05 -25.32
N VAL A 264 10.91 -5.56 -24.32
CA VAL A 264 12.33 -5.91 -24.43
C VAL A 264 12.49 -7.36 -24.88
N ALA A 265 13.58 -7.66 -25.59
CA ALA A 265 13.89 -9.01 -26.02
C ALA A 265 14.11 -9.94 -24.82
N VAL A 266 13.78 -11.23 -24.98
CA VAL A 266 13.98 -12.25 -23.94
C VAL A 266 15.46 -12.31 -23.54
N GLY A 267 15.73 -12.16 -22.24
CA GLY A 267 17.08 -12.17 -21.67
C GLY A 267 17.82 -10.83 -21.74
N ALA A 268 17.25 -9.79 -22.36
CA ALA A 268 17.75 -8.43 -22.22
C ALA A 268 17.45 -7.88 -20.81
N GLU A 269 18.13 -6.81 -20.42
CA GLU A 269 17.79 -6.12 -19.18
C GLU A 269 16.37 -5.53 -19.27
N PRO A 270 15.53 -5.70 -18.23
CA PRO A 270 14.19 -5.13 -18.20
C PRO A 270 14.22 -3.60 -18.36
N LEU A 271 13.23 -3.04 -19.06
CA LEU A 271 13.03 -1.60 -19.16
C LEU A 271 12.91 -0.99 -17.76
N PHE A 272 13.82 -0.08 -17.41
CA PHE A 272 13.76 0.61 -16.12
C PHE A 272 12.91 1.87 -16.20
N VAL A 273 11.82 1.92 -15.42
CA VAL A 273 10.94 3.09 -15.30
C VAL A 273 11.12 3.68 -13.90
N LYS A 274 11.64 4.90 -13.81
CA LYS A 274 12.02 5.51 -12.52
C LYS A 274 10.83 5.58 -11.56
N THR A 275 9.72 6.16 -12.00
CA THR A 275 8.48 6.26 -11.22
C THR A 275 7.28 6.00 -12.10
N PHE A 276 6.34 5.18 -11.63
CA PHE A 276 5.02 5.04 -12.25
C PHE A 276 3.93 5.15 -11.19
N THR A 277 3.05 6.15 -11.33
CA THR A 277 1.96 6.43 -10.40
C THR A 277 0.61 6.29 -11.08
N VAL A 278 -0.29 5.53 -10.49
CA VAL A 278 -1.65 5.33 -10.97
C VAL A 278 -2.64 5.65 -9.86
N GLU A 279 -3.50 6.64 -10.09
CA GLU A 279 -4.56 7.03 -9.15
C GLU A 279 -5.91 7.11 -9.87
N VAL A 280 -6.57 5.95 -9.96
CA VAL A 280 -7.83 5.77 -10.70
C VAL A 280 -8.86 5.07 -9.78
N PRO A 281 -9.60 5.82 -8.94
CA PRO A 281 -10.34 5.26 -7.81
C PRO A 281 -11.42 4.23 -8.15
N ASN A 282 -12.08 4.37 -9.29
CA ASN A 282 -13.23 3.57 -9.74
C ASN A 282 -12.90 2.74 -10.98
N THR A 283 -11.64 2.33 -11.11
CA THR A 283 -11.14 1.68 -12.32
C THR A 283 -10.46 0.38 -11.93
N VAL A 284 -10.87 -0.72 -12.56
CA VAL A 284 -10.21 -2.03 -12.42
C VAL A 284 -8.80 -1.90 -12.96
N GLN A 285 -7.77 -2.20 -12.16
CA GLN A 285 -6.38 -2.11 -12.61
C GLN A 285 -5.84 -3.50 -12.86
N ARG A 286 -5.41 -3.79 -14.10
CA ARG A 286 -4.87 -5.07 -14.52
C ARG A 286 -3.45 -4.87 -15.04
N PHE A 287 -2.52 -5.62 -14.48
CA PHE A 287 -1.15 -5.68 -14.96
C PHE A 287 -0.93 -7.04 -15.60
N ALA A 288 -0.50 -7.04 -16.86
CA ALA A 288 -0.06 -8.25 -17.53
C ALA A 288 1.21 -8.81 -16.87
N ASP A 289 1.71 -9.92 -17.41
CA ASP A 289 3.01 -10.45 -17.00
C ASP A 289 4.13 -9.59 -17.59
N ILE A 290 4.63 -8.65 -16.78
CA ILE A 290 5.66 -7.68 -17.18
C ILE A 290 6.93 -7.80 -16.33
N ASN A 291 7.00 -8.77 -15.42
CA ASN A 291 8.08 -8.94 -14.45
C ASN A 291 9.49 -9.03 -15.06
N GLU A 292 9.61 -9.71 -16.21
CA GLU A 292 10.88 -9.86 -16.94
C GLU A 292 11.11 -8.74 -17.98
N LYS A 293 10.12 -7.87 -18.19
CA LYS A 293 10.12 -6.89 -19.28
C LYS A 293 10.27 -5.46 -18.80
N VAL A 294 9.67 -5.14 -17.65
CA VAL A 294 9.66 -3.80 -17.07
C VAL A 294 9.98 -3.90 -15.59
N ARG A 295 10.91 -3.06 -15.13
CA ARG A 295 11.28 -2.91 -13.72
C ARG A 295 11.01 -1.48 -13.27
N PHE A 296 10.18 -1.30 -12.26
CA PHE A 296 9.87 0.01 -11.71
C PHE A 296 10.86 0.39 -10.60
N GLY A 297 11.33 1.64 -10.57
CA GLY A 297 12.04 2.19 -9.42
C GLY A 297 11.08 2.41 -8.25
N PHE A 298 10.01 3.15 -8.49
CA PHE A 298 8.91 3.34 -7.56
C PHE A 298 7.57 3.16 -8.28
N LEU A 299 6.76 2.23 -7.79
CA LEU A 299 5.41 1.97 -8.30
C LEU A 299 4.39 2.38 -7.23
N MET A 300 3.44 3.24 -7.58
CA MET A 300 2.33 3.58 -6.69
C MET A 300 0.99 3.32 -7.38
N LEU A 301 0.20 2.41 -6.82
CA LEU A 301 -1.12 2.05 -7.31
C LEU A 301 -2.18 2.42 -6.28
N ARG A 302 -3.14 3.24 -6.67
CA ARG A 302 -4.24 3.68 -5.79
C ARG A 302 -5.59 3.46 -6.47
N ALA A 303 -6.41 2.65 -5.81
CA ALA A 303 -7.80 2.42 -6.15
C ALA A 303 -8.68 2.68 -4.91
N SER A 304 -10.01 2.70 -5.09
CA SER A 304 -10.95 2.80 -3.98
C SER A 304 -12.03 1.73 -4.04
N ASN A 305 -12.62 1.48 -5.21
CA ASN A 305 -13.80 0.62 -5.32
C ASN A 305 -13.60 -0.60 -6.22
N GLU A 306 -12.65 -0.54 -7.14
CA GLU A 306 -12.39 -1.61 -8.10
C GLU A 306 -11.09 -2.34 -7.79
N PRO A 307 -10.96 -3.63 -8.15
CA PRO A 307 -9.81 -4.45 -7.79
C PRO A 307 -8.52 -4.04 -8.51
N ILE A 308 -7.40 -4.41 -7.87
CA ILE A 308 -6.06 -4.35 -8.46
C ILE A 308 -5.59 -5.79 -8.66
N GLU A 309 -5.44 -6.19 -9.92
CA GLU A 309 -5.08 -7.54 -10.35
C GLU A 309 -3.73 -7.48 -11.07
N VAL A 310 -2.72 -8.14 -10.50
CA VAL A 310 -1.36 -8.15 -11.04
C VAL A 310 -0.98 -9.58 -11.42
N LYS A 311 -0.80 -9.85 -12.71
CA LYS A 311 -0.32 -11.17 -13.13
C LYS A 311 1.12 -11.40 -12.65
N SER A 312 2.02 -10.47 -12.93
CA SER A 312 3.38 -10.46 -12.35
C SER A 312 4.09 -9.13 -12.65
N LEU A 313 4.71 -8.51 -11.65
CA LEU A 313 5.50 -7.28 -11.81
C LEU A 313 6.80 -7.27 -11.00
N ASN A 314 7.73 -6.40 -11.40
CA ASN A 314 9.03 -6.19 -10.76
C ASN A 314 9.22 -4.73 -10.38
N ALA A 315 9.55 -4.44 -9.12
CA ALA A 315 9.83 -3.08 -8.66
C ALA A 315 10.96 -3.03 -7.62
N LEU A 316 11.66 -1.91 -7.47
CA LEU A 316 12.49 -1.69 -6.27
C LEU A 316 11.56 -1.47 -5.07
N ASN A 317 10.64 -0.52 -5.22
CA ASN A 317 9.66 -0.14 -4.22
C ASN A 317 8.26 -0.13 -4.84
N ALA A 318 7.27 -0.71 -4.15
CA ALA A 318 5.88 -0.68 -4.57
C ALA A 318 4.95 -0.32 -3.40
N ASP A 319 4.01 0.59 -3.64
CA ASP A 319 2.96 1.02 -2.71
C ASP A 319 1.59 0.83 -3.38
N VAL A 320 0.85 -0.20 -2.96
CA VAL A 320 -0.44 -0.60 -3.54
C VAL A 320 -1.53 -0.45 -2.49
N ARG A 321 -2.47 0.46 -2.74
CA ARG A 321 -3.56 0.76 -1.81
C ARG A 321 -4.92 0.67 -2.47
N ASN A 322 -5.84 -0.03 -1.81
CA ASN A 322 -7.25 -0.09 -2.15
C ASN A 322 -8.10 0.16 -0.90
N LYS A 323 -9.37 0.55 -1.06
CA LYS A 323 -10.30 0.67 0.07
C LYS A 323 -11.26 -0.51 0.11
N ASN A 324 -12.01 -0.74 -0.95
CA ASN A 324 -13.19 -1.59 -0.94
C ASN A 324 -13.07 -2.85 -1.80
N ALA A 325 -12.07 -2.93 -2.67
CA ALA A 325 -11.83 -4.10 -3.50
C ALA A 325 -10.48 -4.76 -3.20
N HIS A 326 -10.32 -5.97 -3.72
CA HIS A 326 -9.18 -6.81 -3.40
C HIS A 326 -7.91 -6.32 -4.11
N VAL A 327 -6.78 -6.72 -3.54
CA VAL A 327 -5.47 -6.61 -4.18
C VAL A 327 -4.96 -8.04 -4.37
N ARG A 328 -4.74 -8.44 -5.62
CA ARG A 328 -4.31 -9.79 -5.96
C ARG A 328 -3.13 -9.78 -6.92
N GLY A 329 -2.12 -10.61 -6.68
CA GLY A 329 -1.11 -10.86 -7.71
C GLY A 329 0.27 -11.30 -7.26
N ILE A 330 1.20 -11.31 -8.22
CA ILE A 330 2.61 -11.65 -8.00
C ILE A 330 3.46 -10.37 -7.99
N PHE A 331 4.12 -10.10 -6.87
CA PHE A 331 4.93 -8.90 -6.65
C PHE A 331 6.38 -9.26 -6.33
N ASN A 332 7.30 -8.94 -7.22
CA ASN A 332 8.73 -9.10 -6.98
C ASN A 332 9.36 -7.77 -6.62
N THR A 333 9.98 -7.68 -5.45
CA THR A 333 10.65 -6.46 -4.99
C THR A 333 12.03 -6.70 -4.42
N THR A 334 12.92 -5.70 -4.58
CA THR A 334 14.28 -5.73 -4.03
C THR A 334 14.48 -4.82 -2.82
N SER A 335 13.55 -3.91 -2.53
CA SER A 335 13.66 -2.95 -1.42
C SER A 335 12.41 -2.93 -0.55
N SER A 336 11.24 -2.55 -1.09
CA SER A 336 10.02 -2.52 -0.26
C SER A 336 8.73 -2.81 -1.02
N LEU A 337 7.77 -3.42 -0.33
CA LEU A 337 6.41 -3.63 -0.80
C LEU A 337 5.41 -3.30 0.31
N VAL A 338 4.47 -2.40 0.01
CA VAL A 338 3.35 -2.00 0.87
C VAL A 338 2.05 -2.39 0.19
N LEU A 339 1.24 -3.21 0.86
CA LEU A 339 -0.10 -3.61 0.43
C LEU A 339 -1.13 -3.19 1.48
N GLU A 340 -2.01 -2.25 1.16
CA GLU A 340 -3.04 -1.78 2.11
C GLU A 340 -4.44 -1.92 1.53
N THR A 341 -5.34 -2.53 2.29
CA THR A 341 -6.78 -2.54 2.02
C THR A 341 -7.57 -2.10 3.24
N THR A 342 -8.82 -1.64 3.06
CA THR A 342 -9.72 -1.43 4.20
C THR A 342 -10.68 -2.60 4.37
N ASN A 343 -11.38 -3.00 3.30
CA ASN A 343 -12.55 -3.87 3.39
C ASN A 343 -12.44 -5.19 2.63
N SER A 344 -11.32 -5.47 1.96
CA SER A 344 -11.23 -6.61 1.05
C SER A 344 -9.89 -7.35 1.16
N LEU A 345 -9.86 -8.55 0.57
CA LEU A 345 -8.75 -9.49 0.57
C LEU A 345 -7.47 -8.87 -0.01
N ILE A 346 -6.34 -9.19 0.64
CA ILE A 346 -5.01 -9.13 0.04
C ILE A 346 -4.58 -10.58 -0.24
N GLU A 347 -4.41 -10.95 -1.50
CA GLU A 347 -3.93 -12.27 -1.95
C GLU A 347 -2.64 -12.08 -2.77
N ALA A 348 -1.47 -12.35 -2.18
CA ALA A 348 -0.20 -11.99 -2.83
C ALA A 348 0.85 -13.11 -2.80
N ASP A 349 1.44 -13.39 -3.95
CA ASP A 349 2.70 -14.11 -4.06
C ASP A 349 3.84 -13.09 -4.12
N VAL A 350 4.67 -13.06 -3.09
CA VAL A 350 5.67 -12.02 -2.88
C VAL A 350 7.07 -12.59 -3.03
N GLY A 351 7.80 -12.12 -4.04
CA GLY A 351 9.23 -12.35 -4.17
C GLY A 351 10.02 -11.22 -3.49
N LEU A 352 10.74 -11.53 -2.41
CA LEU A 352 11.67 -10.59 -1.78
C LEU A 352 13.10 -10.98 -2.15
N HIS A 353 13.76 -10.14 -2.94
CA HIS A 353 15.11 -10.39 -3.44
C HIS A 353 16.13 -9.46 -2.80
N SER A 354 16.99 -10.00 -1.94
CA SER A 354 18.09 -9.28 -1.32
C SER A 354 19.26 -9.18 -2.30
N VAL A 355 19.49 -7.96 -2.80
CA VAL A 355 20.62 -7.60 -3.67
C VAL A 355 21.72 -6.97 -2.84
N ASN A 356 22.97 -7.40 -2.98
CA ASN A 356 24.14 -6.84 -2.30
C ASN A 356 23.97 -6.69 -0.77
N GLY A 357 23.31 -7.66 -0.12
CA GLY A 357 23.06 -7.65 1.33
C GLY A 357 21.99 -6.64 1.80
N SER A 358 21.17 -6.11 0.87
CA SER A 358 19.99 -5.32 1.23
C SER A 358 19.01 -6.11 2.11
N SER A 359 18.15 -5.40 2.84
CA SER A 359 17.13 -6.02 3.69
C SER A 359 15.73 -5.65 3.21
N PRO A 360 15.12 -6.42 2.28
CA PRO A 360 13.80 -6.12 1.76
C PRO A 360 12.72 -6.07 2.85
N ILE A 361 11.78 -5.14 2.71
CA ILE A 361 10.69 -4.91 3.67
C ILE A 361 9.34 -5.16 3.01
N PHE A 362 8.51 -6.00 3.64
CA PHE A 362 7.12 -6.18 3.29
C PHE A 362 6.22 -5.69 4.41
N PHE A 363 5.22 -4.90 4.06
CA PHE A 363 4.15 -4.48 4.96
C PHE A 363 2.80 -4.73 4.30
N ALA A 364 1.92 -5.47 4.98
CA ALA A 364 0.52 -5.60 4.58
C ALA A 364 -0.43 -5.25 5.72
N GLN A 365 -1.47 -4.50 5.41
CA GLN A 365 -2.49 -4.12 6.37
C GLN A 365 -3.90 -4.22 5.78
N SER A 366 -4.80 -4.83 6.54
CA SER A 366 -6.24 -4.78 6.27
C SER A 366 -7.05 -4.48 7.53
N THR A 367 -8.19 -3.81 7.40
CA THR A 367 -9.11 -3.64 8.53
C THR A 367 -10.10 -4.79 8.61
N ASN A 368 -10.81 -5.08 7.51
CA ASN A 368 -11.87 -6.08 7.46
C ASN A 368 -11.61 -7.22 6.47
N GLY A 369 -10.56 -7.13 5.66
CA GLY A 369 -10.20 -8.16 4.69
C GLY A 369 -9.21 -9.18 5.25
N PRO A 370 -9.27 -10.44 4.78
CA PRO A 370 -8.22 -11.41 5.04
C PRO A 370 -6.91 -11.01 4.36
N ILE A 371 -5.79 -11.47 4.91
CA ILE A 371 -4.48 -11.39 4.28
C ILE A 371 -4.03 -12.83 4.01
N ASP A 372 -3.88 -13.19 2.74
CA ASP A 372 -3.28 -14.42 2.27
C ASP A 372 -2.01 -14.08 1.50
N ALA A 373 -0.85 -14.40 2.06
CA ALA A 373 0.43 -14.01 1.49
C ALA A 373 1.43 -15.17 1.51
N SER A 374 1.99 -15.48 0.34
CA SER A 374 3.01 -16.49 0.14
C SER A 374 4.33 -15.84 -0.26
N PHE A 375 5.44 -16.22 0.37
CA PHE A 375 6.72 -15.54 0.24
C PHE A 375 7.80 -16.44 -0.37
N SER A 376 8.48 -15.92 -1.39
CA SER A 376 9.71 -16.49 -1.93
C SER A 376 10.88 -15.57 -1.62
N LEU A 377 11.68 -15.95 -0.62
CA LEU A 377 12.85 -15.16 -0.21
C LEU A 377 14.07 -15.63 -1.02
N THR A 378 14.79 -14.70 -1.64
CA THR A 378 15.98 -15.01 -2.47
C THR A 378 17.08 -13.98 -2.26
N SER A 379 18.34 -14.35 -2.54
CA SER A 379 19.48 -13.43 -2.48
C SER A 379 20.48 -13.76 -3.59
N ASP A 380 21.19 -12.74 -4.08
CA ASP A 380 22.29 -12.86 -5.05
C ASP A 380 23.62 -13.30 -4.41
N THR A 381 23.84 -12.93 -3.15
CA THR A 381 25.09 -13.23 -2.44
C THR A 381 25.01 -14.55 -1.68
N THR A 382 26.03 -15.39 -1.85
CA THR A 382 26.23 -16.60 -1.03
C THR A 382 26.94 -16.31 0.29
N THR A 383 27.48 -15.10 0.47
CA THR A 383 28.42 -14.77 1.55
C THR A 383 27.84 -13.89 2.64
N THR A 384 26.70 -13.24 2.42
CA THR A 384 26.03 -12.43 3.45
C THR A 384 24.83 -13.20 3.98
N ASN A 385 24.48 -13.00 5.26
CA ASN A 385 23.24 -13.53 5.84
C ASN A 385 22.13 -12.56 5.40
N PRO A 386 21.37 -12.83 4.31
CA PRO A 386 20.38 -11.88 3.83
C PRO A 386 19.28 -11.73 4.89
N SER A 387 18.83 -10.51 5.11
CA SER A 387 17.84 -10.18 6.12
C SER A 387 16.52 -9.78 5.45
N TYR A 388 15.40 -10.23 5.99
CA TYR A 388 14.07 -9.95 5.47
C TYR A 388 13.16 -9.47 6.60
N SER A 389 12.39 -8.41 6.35
CA SER A 389 11.43 -7.87 7.31
C SER A 389 10.02 -7.96 6.75
N ILE A 390 9.15 -8.72 7.42
CA ILE A 390 7.78 -8.98 6.97
C ILE A 390 6.85 -8.59 8.12
N SER A 391 5.91 -7.68 7.84
CA SER A 391 4.90 -7.27 8.80
C SER A 391 3.50 -7.38 8.19
N THR A 392 2.61 -8.12 8.84
CA THR A 392 1.21 -8.26 8.44
C THR A 392 0.28 -7.93 9.58
N THR A 393 -0.76 -7.14 9.31
CA THR A 393 -1.74 -6.73 10.31
C THR A 393 -3.16 -6.79 9.77
N THR A 394 -4.04 -7.52 10.44
CA THR A 394 -5.48 -7.51 10.18
C THR A 394 -6.30 -7.36 11.46
N SER A 395 -7.44 -6.68 11.39
CA SER A 395 -8.32 -6.49 12.56
C SER A 395 -9.44 -7.51 12.60
N ASN A 396 -10.25 -7.61 11.55
CA ASN A 396 -11.51 -8.36 11.60
C ASN A 396 -11.54 -9.64 10.77
N SER A 397 -10.40 -10.08 10.25
CA SER A 397 -10.32 -11.25 9.38
C SER A 397 -9.05 -12.05 9.63
N ASP A 398 -8.90 -13.13 8.86
CA ASP A 398 -7.84 -14.11 8.97
C ASP A 398 -6.52 -13.57 8.40
N ALA A 399 -5.40 -14.01 8.97
CA ALA A 399 -4.07 -13.82 8.39
C ALA A 399 -3.41 -15.17 8.12
N LEU A 400 -3.15 -15.46 6.85
CA LEU A 400 -2.54 -16.68 6.35
C LEU A 400 -1.21 -16.32 5.69
N ILE A 401 -0.10 -16.75 6.30
CA ILE A 401 1.25 -16.37 5.89
C ILE A 401 2.04 -17.65 5.59
N HIS A 402 2.52 -17.77 4.36
CA HIS A 402 3.30 -18.92 3.91
C HIS A 402 4.70 -18.50 3.49
N ILE A 403 5.75 -19.13 4.01
CA ILE A 403 7.13 -18.91 3.58
C ILE A 403 7.67 -20.23 3.00
N PRO A 404 7.26 -20.63 1.79
CA PRO A 404 7.71 -21.89 1.19
C PRO A 404 9.18 -21.90 0.81
N ASN A 405 9.80 -20.75 0.51
CA ASN A 405 11.20 -20.66 0.08
C ASN A 405 11.98 -19.64 0.92
N GLN A 406 13.15 -20.06 1.43
CA GLN A 406 14.04 -19.21 2.23
C GLN A 406 15.50 -19.62 2.00
N PRO A 407 16.45 -18.68 1.79
CA PRO A 407 17.87 -19.01 1.71
C PRO A 407 18.38 -19.53 3.05
N ILE A 408 19.29 -20.50 3.01
CA ILE A 408 19.97 -21.00 4.21
C ILE A 408 20.74 -19.84 4.87
N ASN A 409 20.79 -19.80 6.20
CA ASN A 409 21.44 -18.73 6.99
C ASN A 409 20.85 -17.32 6.80
N SER A 410 19.64 -17.20 6.25
CA SER A 410 18.94 -15.92 6.20
C SER A 410 18.35 -15.53 7.55
N ILE A 411 18.27 -14.23 7.79
CA ILE A 411 17.67 -13.63 8.99
C ILE A 411 16.25 -13.22 8.63
N LEU A 412 15.26 -13.81 9.29
CA LEU A 412 13.84 -13.50 9.08
C LEU A 412 13.27 -12.74 10.28
N TYR A 413 12.82 -11.51 10.06
CA TYR A 413 12.00 -10.74 11.00
C TYR A 413 10.54 -10.79 10.53
N LEU A 414 9.72 -11.63 11.14
CA LEU A 414 8.30 -11.75 10.82
C LEU A 414 7.46 -11.23 11.99
N THR A 415 6.54 -10.31 11.72
CA THR A 415 5.53 -9.88 12.69
C THR A 415 4.14 -9.99 12.08
N THR A 416 3.33 -10.89 12.61
CA THR A 416 1.93 -11.06 12.20
C THR A 416 1.01 -10.72 13.36
N THR A 417 0.11 -9.76 13.16
CA THR A 417 -0.88 -9.35 14.15
C THR A 417 -2.29 -9.53 13.58
N ALA A 418 -3.11 -10.29 14.29
CA ALA A 418 -4.54 -10.41 14.02
C ALA A 418 -5.35 -10.01 15.28
N THR A 419 -6.58 -9.54 15.12
CA THR A 419 -7.44 -9.21 16.28
C THR A 419 -8.58 -10.20 16.45
N ASN A 420 -9.50 -10.29 15.49
CA ASN A 420 -10.72 -11.11 15.60
C ASN A 420 -10.71 -12.36 14.71
N GLY A 421 -9.85 -12.43 13.70
CA GLY A 421 -9.65 -13.64 12.89
C GLY A 421 -8.42 -14.44 13.34
N PRO A 422 -8.37 -15.76 13.07
CA PRO A 422 -7.18 -16.58 13.29
C PRO A 422 -5.95 -16.07 12.53
N ALA A 423 -4.77 -16.37 13.06
CA ALA A 423 -3.52 -16.16 12.35
C ALA A 423 -2.77 -17.48 12.20
N HIS A 424 -2.48 -17.85 10.95
CA HIS A 424 -1.81 -19.08 10.56
C HIS A 424 -0.51 -18.74 9.83
N VAL A 425 0.61 -19.25 10.33
CA VAL A 425 1.94 -18.98 9.76
C VAL A 425 2.65 -20.29 9.49
N PHE A 426 3.11 -20.46 8.26
CA PHE A 426 3.89 -21.61 7.79
C PHE A 426 5.30 -21.13 7.48
N LEU A 427 6.29 -21.60 8.23
CA LEU A 427 7.68 -21.22 8.04
C LEU A 427 8.42 -22.22 7.16
N ASN A 428 9.46 -21.75 6.47
CA ASN A 428 10.36 -22.63 5.73
C ASN A 428 11.15 -23.53 6.71
N ARG A 429 11.46 -24.75 6.27
CA ARG A 429 12.31 -25.71 7.01
C ARG A 429 13.71 -25.19 7.35
N ALA A 430 14.24 -24.26 6.56
CA ALA A 430 15.52 -23.59 6.77
C ALA A 430 15.47 -22.46 7.82
N PHE A 431 14.29 -22.13 8.36
CA PHE A 431 14.19 -21.12 9.40
C PHE A 431 14.98 -21.52 10.67
N GLU A 432 15.87 -20.63 11.08
CA GLU A 432 16.56 -20.62 12.37
C GLU A 432 16.31 -19.27 13.04
N GLY A 433 15.92 -19.27 14.30
CA GLY A 433 15.58 -18.03 14.99
C GLY A 433 14.70 -18.19 16.22
N GLY A 434 14.35 -17.06 16.81
CA GLY A 434 13.42 -16.96 17.94
C GLY A 434 11.96 -17.02 17.49
N ILE A 435 11.11 -17.60 18.34
CA ILE A 435 9.65 -17.56 18.17
C ILE A 435 9.01 -16.90 19.39
N TRP A 436 8.05 -16.02 19.14
CA TRP A 436 7.22 -15.36 20.15
C TRP A 436 5.76 -15.39 19.73
N LEU A 437 4.95 -16.16 20.44
CA LEU A 437 3.52 -16.33 20.16
C LEU A 437 2.71 -15.80 21.34
N GLU A 438 1.65 -15.04 21.07
CA GLU A 438 0.76 -14.51 22.10
C GLU A 438 -0.70 -14.50 21.63
N SER A 439 -1.58 -15.17 22.36
CA SER A 439 -3.03 -15.15 22.12
C SER A 439 -3.79 -15.47 23.42
N PRO A 440 -5.01 -14.91 23.64
CA PRO A 440 -5.89 -15.43 24.68
C PRO A 440 -6.54 -16.78 24.31
N GLY A 441 -6.58 -17.12 23.03
CA GLY A 441 -7.08 -18.38 22.52
C GLY A 441 -6.03 -19.50 22.53
N ALA A 442 -6.37 -20.63 21.92
CA ALA A 442 -5.44 -21.74 21.77
C ALA A 442 -4.28 -21.34 20.84
N ILE A 443 -3.05 -21.66 21.28
CA ILE A 443 -1.85 -21.60 20.44
C ILE A 443 -1.45 -23.03 20.08
N VAL A 444 -1.40 -23.33 18.79
CA VAL A 444 -0.99 -24.63 18.24
C VAL A 444 0.33 -24.48 17.51
N ILE A 445 1.34 -25.27 17.90
CA ILE A 445 2.59 -25.41 17.16
C ILE A 445 2.59 -26.79 16.53
N LYS A 446 2.70 -26.86 15.20
CA LYS A 446 2.88 -28.10 14.47
C LYS A 446 4.33 -28.20 14.00
N GLU A 447 5.01 -29.24 14.46
CA GLU A 447 6.41 -29.48 14.12
C GLU A 447 6.51 -30.67 13.17
N ASP A 448 7.18 -30.48 12.03
CA ASP A 448 7.64 -31.60 11.23
C ASP A 448 8.96 -32.14 11.82
N LYS A 449 8.93 -33.37 12.36
CA LYS A 449 10.11 -34.04 12.93
C LYS A 449 10.97 -34.75 11.89
N ALA A 450 10.44 -34.97 10.69
CA ALA A 450 11.09 -35.71 9.61
C ALA A 450 11.75 -34.77 8.59
N VAL A 451 12.24 -33.62 9.06
CA VAL A 451 12.87 -32.61 8.20
C VAL A 451 14.35 -32.90 8.05
N GLU A 452 14.80 -33.03 6.79
CA GLU A 452 16.22 -33.12 6.45
C GLU A 452 16.88 -31.73 6.56
N ASP A 453 18.14 -31.69 7.01
CA ASP A 453 18.91 -30.45 7.12
C ASP A 453 19.08 -29.81 5.73
N PRO A 454 18.54 -28.60 5.50
CA PRO A 454 18.59 -27.96 4.19
C PRO A 454 20.02 -27.61 3.76
N SER A 455 20.97 -27.52 4.69
CA SER A 455 22.39 -27.33 4.38
C SER A 455 23.13 -28.60 3.94
N GLY A 456 22.51 -29.77 4.10
CA GLY A 456 23.15 -31.07 3.86
C GLY A 456 24.18 -31.47 4.92
N ALA A 457 24.40 -30.66 5.97
CA ALA A 457 25.37 -30.92 7.03
C ALA A 457 24.92 -31.99 8.04
N ARG A 458 23.77 -32.64 7.81
CA ARG A 458 23.18 -33.68 8.67
C ARG A 458 22.96 -33.21 10.11
N ARG A 459 22.70 -31.91 10.31
CA ARG A 459 22.27 -31.37 11.61
C ARG A 459 20.86 -31.89 11.93
N LYS A 460 20.51 -31.93 13.21
CA LYS A 460 19.13 -32.21 13.65
C LYS A 460 18.45 -30.89 13.97
N ARG A 461 17.19 -30.76 13.54
CA ARG A 461 16.35 -29.62 13.92
C ARG A 461 15.96 -29.76 15.38
N ILE A 462 16.23 -28.73 16.17
CA ILE A 462 15.88 -28.66 17.58
C ILE A 462 14.91 -27.50 17.74
N VAL A 463 13.67 -27.82 18.05
CA VAL A 463 12.65 -26.85 18.43
C VAL A 463 12.51 -26.88 19.95
N ALA A 464 12.72 -25.75 20.60
CA ALA A 464 12.65 -25.63 22.05
C ALA A 464 11.78 -24.42 22.42
N TYR A 465 10.70 -24.65 23.16
CA TYR A 465 9.81 -23.58 23.59
C TYR A 465 9.30 -23.80 25.00
N LYS A 466 8.91 -22.70 25.64
CA LYS A 466 8.27 -22.67 26.95
C LYS A 466 6.94 -21.94 26.82
N SER A 467 5.88 -22.59 27.30
CA SER A 467 4.57 -21.97 27.45
C SER A 467 4.46 -21.27 28.81
N GLY A 468 3.89 -20.09 28.82
CA GLY A 468 3.56 -19.33 30.03
C GLY A 468 2.22 -18.61 29.86
N LYS A 469 1.87 -17.81 30.87
CA LYS A 469 0.73 -16.90 30.82
C LYS A 469 1.19 -15.49 31.18
N ARG A 470 0.71 -14.49 30.44
CA ARG A 470 0.95 -13.06 30.73
C ARG A 470 -0.37 -12.31 30.62
N GLN A 471 -0.80 -11.69 31.71
CA GLN A 471 -2.06 -10.92 31.75
C GLN A 471 -3.28 -11.72 31.24
N GLY A 472 -3.37 -13.00 31.59
CA GLY A 472 -4.46 -13.88 31.15
C GLY A 472 -4.31 -14.46 29.74
N LYS A 473 -3.33 -13.99 28.94
CA LYS A 473 -3.05 -14.53 27.60
C LYS A 473 -2.03 -15.67 27.68
N GLN A 474 -2.16 -16.65 26.80
CA GLN A 474 -1.13 -17.66 26.58
C GLN A 474 0.04 -17.00 25.84
N VAL A 475 1.26 -17.25 26.33
CA VAL A 475 2.50 -16.78 25.69
C VAL A 475 3.39 -17.98 25.48
N ILE A 476 3.94 -18.14 24.27
CA ILE A 476 4.97 -19.13 23.99
C ILE A 476 6.21 -18.39 23.50
N ALA A 477 7.33 -18.63 24.16
CA ALA A 477 8.64 -18.15 23.74
C ALA A 477 9.55 -19.36 23.49
N GLY A 478 10.27 -19.35 22.37
CA GLY A 478 11.12 -20.46 21.99
C GLY A 478 12.15 -20.09 20.94
N SER A 479 12.84 -21.10 20.44
CA SER A 479 13.78 -20.99 19.32
C SER A 479 13.77 -22.26 18.47
N VAL A 480 14.15 -22.08 17.22
CA VAL A 480 14.42 -23.13 16.24
C VAL A 480 15.88 -23.03 15.85
N ILE A 481 16.63 -24.11 16.01
CA ILE A 481 18.05 -24.19 15.63
C ILE A 481 18.35 -25.51 14.93
N TRP A 482 19.30 -25.50 14.02
CA TRP A 482 19.90 -26.69 13.44
C TRP A 482 21.26 -26.94 14.11
N GLY A 483 21.35 -28.03 14.88
CA GLY A 483 22.55 -28.32 15.67
C GLY A 483 22.91 -29.81 15.73
N ALA A 484 24.07 -30.09 16.30
CA ALA A 484 24.45 -31.46 16.63
C ALA A 484 23.53 -32.01 17.73
N GLU A 485 23.30 -33.32 17.72
CA GLU A 485 22.57 -34.00 18.78
C GLU A 485 23.26 -33.76 20.13
N GLY A 486 22.51 -33.23 21.11
CA GLY A 486 23.06 -32.86 22.42
C GLY A 486 23.53 -31.41 22.55
N SER A 487 23.41 -30.57 21.51
CA SER A 487 23.62 -29.13 21.64
C SER A 487 22.73 -28.55 22.76
N PRO A 488 23.23 -27.59 23.57
CA PRO A 488 22.46 -27.04 24.68
C PRO A 488 21.09 -26.56 24.23
N ARG A 489 20.03 -27.18 24.75
CA ARG A 489 18.63 -26.86 24.37
C ARG A 489 18.18 -25.46 24.78
N TRP A 490 18.95 -24.79 25.64
CA TRP A 490 18.53 -23.56 26.31
C TRP A 490 19.74 -22.87 26.97
N GLY A 491 20.56 -22.18 26.18
CA GLY A 491 21.81 -21.57 26.67
C GLY A 491 21.97 -20.14 26.16
N GLY A 492 21.24 -19.20 26.76
CA GLY A 492 21.30 -17.77 26.44
C GLY A 492 20.22 -17.34 25.45
N ALA A 493 19.67 -16.14 25.66
CA ALA A 493 18.74 -15.51 24.74
C ALA A 493 19.22 -15.70 23.30
N ALA A 494 18.32 -16.05 22.38
CA ALA A 494 18.57 -16.09 20.94
C ALA A 494 19.57 -14.97 20.61
N GLY A 495 20.75 -15.34 20.13
CA GLY A 495 21.84 -14.39 19.95
C GLY A 495 21.29 -13.21 19.17
N HIS A 496 21.49 -11.98 19.65
CA HIS A 496 21.15 -10.79 18.87
C HIS A 496 21.86 -10.92 17.51
N GLY A 497 21.10 -11.33 16.48
CA GLY A 497 21.66 -11.80 15.20
C GLY A 497 20.80 -12.89 14.54
N ASP A 498 20.05 -13.67 15.33
CA ASP A 498 19.13 -14.68 14.79
C ASP A 498 17.76 -14.03 14.52
N GLY A 499 17.10 -14.41 13.41
CA GLY A 499 15.78 -13.87 13.06
C GLY A 499 14.74 -14.08 14.17
N VAL A 500 13.64 -13.32 14.15
CA VAL A 500 12.54 -13.49 15.11
C VAL A 500 11.18 -13.49 14.42
N VAL A 501 10.37 -14.49 14.75
CA VAL A 501 8.98 -14.63 14.33
C VAL A 501 8.08 -14.30 15.52
N THR A 502 7.33 -13.20 15.39
CA THR A 502 6.36 -12.72 16.38
C THR A 502 4.96 -12.86 15.81
N ILE A 503 4.10 -13.63 16.46
CA ILE A 503 2.70 -13.79 16.07
C ILE A 503 1.81 -13.40 17.26
N ARG A 504 0.93 -12.42 17.05
CA ARG A 504 0.02 -11.92 18.08
C ARG A 504 -1.42 -12.01 17.62
N ASN A 505 -2.27 -12.52 18.49
CA ASN A 505 -3.72 -12.46 18.32
C ASN A 505 -4.38 -11.89 19.56
N SER A 506 -5.40 -11.06 19.37
CA SER A 506 -6.12 -10.44 20.48
C SER A 506 -7.36 -11.18 20.92
N ASN A 507 -8.06 -11.90 20.04
CA ASN A 507 -9.34 -12.57 20.35
C ASN A 507 -9.53 -13.94 19.67
N ALA A 508 -8.59 -14.39 18.85
CA ALA A 508 -8.70 -15.62 18.05
C ALA A 508 -7.49 -16.56 18.23
N PRO A 509 -7.62 -17.85 17.85
CA PRO A 509 -6.52 -18.81 17.97
C PRO A 509 -5.36 -18.49 17.02
N LEU A 510 -4.20 -19.10 17.31
CA LEU A 510 -2.98 -19.00 16.51
C LEU A 510 -2.46 -20.38 16.16
N THR A 511 -2.01 -20.54 14.91
CA THR A 511 -1.31 -21.73 14.45
C THR A 511 0.05 -21.34 13.87
N LEU A 512 1.12 -21.98 14.35
CA LEU A 512 2.45 -21.92 13.77
C LEU A 512 2.82 -23.31 13.26
N GLU A 513 3.19 -23.41 11.99
CA GLU A 513 3.73 -24.62 11.38
C GLU A 513 5.22 -24.43 11.08
N LEU A 514 6.03 -25.37 11.57
CA LEU A 514 7.48 -25.36 11.52
C LEU A 514 8.01 -26.46 10.60
#